data_AF-A8SB62-F1
#
_entry.id   AF-A8SB62-F1
#
_cell.length_a   1.000
_cell.length_b   1.000
_cell.length_c   1.000
_cell.angle_alpha   90.00
_cell.angle_beta   90.00
_cell.angle_gamma   90.00
#
_symmetry.space_group_name_H-M   'P 1'
#
loop_
_entity.id
_entity.type
_entity.pdbx_description
1 polymer ?
#
loop_
_entity_poly.entity_id
_entity_poly.type
_entity_poly.pdbx_seq_one_letter_code
_entity_poly.pdbx_strand_id
1 'polypeptide(L)'
;MKVLTKDVTAGTPVKFEFDASGSRFLIKNFTRSPISCKILDAVICIPANTSQMVATRQVPQTLEDYTDTITVTAQEASKQGVEIQCMDY
;
A
#
# COMPACT_ATOMS: atom_id res chain seq x y z
N MET A 1 1.31 15.57 -0.47
CA MET A 1 0.69 14.44 -1.20
C MET A 1 1.74 13.82 -2.11
N LYS A 2 2.13 12.56 -1.87
CA LYS A 2 3.19 11.86 -2.62
C LYS A 2 2.64 10.56 -3.19
N VAL A 3 3.03 10.26 -4.42
CA VAL A 3 2.61 9.07 -5.17
C VAL A 3 3.85 8.25 -5.48
N LEU A 4 3.78 6.95 -5.26
CA LEU A 4 4.84 5.99 -5.59
C LEU A 4 4.24 4.88 -6.43
N THR A 5 4.88 4.59 -7.56
CA THR A 5 4.50 3.51 -8.47
C THR A 5 5.68 2.58 -8.64
N LYS A 6 5.47 1.27 -8.47
CA LYS A 6 6.52 0.26 -8.62
C LYS A 6 5.98 -0.94 -9.38
N ASP A 7 6.84 -1.56 -10.19
CA ASP A 7 6.57 -2.88 -10.74
C ASP A 7 6.61 -3.94 -9.63
N VAL A 8 6.00 -5.09 -9.91
CA VAL A 8 5.95 -6.21 -8.97
C VAL A 8 6.40 -7.48 -9.64
N THR A 9 6.96 -8.39 -8.85
CA THR A 9 7.28 -9.75 -9.26
C THR A 9 6.54 -10.73 -8.34
N ALA A 10 6.14 -11.86 -8.89
CA ALA A 10 5.36 -12.85 -8.15
C ALA A 10 6.11 -13.34 -6.90
N GLY A 11 5.46 -13.25 -5.74
CA GLY A 11 6.00 -13.72 -4.46
C GLY A 11 7.06 -12.83 -3.82
N THR A 12 7.56 -11.79 -4.51
CA THR A 12 8.58 -10.89 -3.96
C THR A 12 7.93 -9.70 -3.25
N PRO A 13 8.26 -9.44 -1.97
CA PRO A 13 7.82 -8.24 -1.28
C PRO A 13 8.47 -6.98 -1.87
N VAL A 14 7.64 -5.97 -2.19
CA VAL A 14 8.05 -4.67 -2.70
C VAL A 14 7.71 -3.61 -1.66
N LYS A 15 8.71 -2.87 -1.18
CA LYS A 15 8.51 -1.77 -0.22
C LYS A 15 8.18 -0.46 -0.93
N PHE A 16 7.17 0.26 -0.42
CA PHE A 16 6.82 1.63 -0.77
C PHE A 16 7.11 2.50 0.45
N GLU A 17 8.13 3.35 0.37
CA GLU A 17 8.64 4.17 1.48
C GLU A 17 8.48 5.65 1.12
N PHE A 18 7.78 6.39 1.97
CA PHE A 18 7.46 7.81 1.82
C PHE A 18 8.38 8.66 2.70
N ASP A 19 8.59 9.94 2.36
CA ASP A 19 9.50 10.81 3.12
C ASP A 19 8.89 11.32 4.44
N ALA A 20 7.60 11.02 4.67
CA ALA A 20 6.88 11.36 5.89
C ALA A 20 5.82 10.29 6.16
N SER A 21 5.57 10.07 7.45
CA SER A 21 4.55 9.11 7.89
C SER A 21 3.14 9.65 7.65
N GLY A 22 2.28 8.83 7.05
CA GLY A 22 0.87 9.12 6.80
C GLY A 22 -0.05 8.16 7.55
N SER A 23 -1.34 8.52 7.61
CA SER A 23 -2.39 7.68 8.22
C SER A 23 -3.48 7.23 7.25
N ARG A 24 -3.43 7.71 5.99
CA ARG A 24 -4.38 7.38 4.92
C ARG A 24 -3.65 7.18 3.60
N PHE A 25 -3.96 6.07 2.94
CA PHE A 25 -3.33 5.66 1.68
C PHE A 25 -4.38 5.22 0.68
N LEU A 26 -4.25 5.67 -0.56
CA LEU A 26 -4.99 5.12 -1.70
C LEU A 26 -4.07 4.12 -2.40
N ILE A 27 -4.43 2.84 -2.36
CA ILE A 27 -3.69 1.75 -3.00
C ILE A 27 -4.41 1.36 -4.27
N LYS A 28 -3.73 1.39 -5.42
CA LYS A 28 -4.26 1.02 -6.73
C LYS A 28 -3.51 -0.22 -7.22
N ASN A 29 -4.23 -1.33 -7.31
CA ASN A 29 -3.73 -2.58 -7.81
C ASN A 29 -4.03 -2.70 -9.31
N PHE A 30 -3.00 -2.58 -10.16
CA PHE A 30 -3.14 -2.76 -11.61
C PHE A 30 -2.83 -4.19 -12.07
N THR A 31 -2.62 -5.11 -11.13
CA THR A 31 -2.43 -6.53 -11.45
C THR A 31 -3.78 -7.22 -11.69
N ARG A 32 -3.75 -8.39 -12.33
CA ARG A 32 -4.92 -9.24 -12.64
C ARG A 32 -5.28 -10.16 -11.48
N SER A 33 -4.47 -10.16 -10.42
CA SER A 33 -4.61 -10.99 -9.22
C SER A 33 -4.72 -10.11 -7.97
N PRO A 34 -5.27 -10.62 -6.86
CA PRO A 34 -5.20 -9.89 -5.60
C PRO A 34 -3.75 -9.70 -5.13
N ILE A 35 -3.50 -8.58 -4.45
CA ILE A 35 -2.23 -8.29 -3.78
C ILE A 35 -2.44 -8.29 -2.27
N SER A 36 -1.39 -8.65 -1.54
CA SER A 36 -1.32 -8.52 -0.09
C SER A 36 -0.51 -7.27 0.27
N CYS A 37 -1.08 -6.38 1.06
CA CYS A 37 -0.40 -5.18 1.57
C CYS A 37 -0.22 -5.32 3.08
N LYS A 38 1.02 -5.27 3.56
CA LYS A 38 1.36 -5.15 4.97
C LYS A 38 1.54 -3.67 5.31
N ILE A 39 0.80 -3.21 6.31
CA ILE A 39 0.79 -1.83 6.79
C ILE A 39 0.76 -1.90 8.32
N LEU A 40 1.80 -1.39 8.99
CA LEU A 40 2.05 -1.65 10.41
C LEU A 40 1.97 -3.18 10.69
N ASP A 41 1.13 -3.59 11.63
CA ASP A 41 0.89 -4.99 12.01
C ASP A 41 -0.26 -5.65 11.23
N ALA A 42 -0.97 -4.89 10.40
CA ALA A 42 -2.09 -5.38 9.60
C ALA A 42 -1.63 -5.89 8.24
N VAL A 43 -2.31 -6.93 7.76
CA VAL A 43 -2.21 -7.41 6.38
C VAL A 43 -3.59 -7.34 5.76
N ILE A 44 -3.68 -6.64 4.63
CA ILE A 44 -4.92 -6.46 3.88
C ILE A 44 -4.79 -7.03 2.46
N CYS A 45 -5.90 -7.51 1.93
CA CYS A 45 -5.98 -7.98 0.55
C CYS A 45 -6.64 -6.89 -0.32
N ILE A 46 -5.97 -6.47 -1.39
CA ILE A 46 -6.55 -5.56 -2.39
C ILE A 46 -6.87 -6.38 -3.65
N PRO A 47 -8.15 -6.46 -4.07
CA PRO A 47 -8.54 -7.23 -5.26
C PRO A 47 -7.85 -6.77 -6.55
N ALA A 48 -7.82 -7.67 -7.53
CA ALA A 48 -7.30 -7.39 -8.86
C ALA A 48 -7.98 -6.17 -9.51
N ASN A 49 -7.21 -5.32 -10.20
CA ASN A 49 -7.70 -4.18 -10.95
C ASN A 49 -8.67 -3.26 -10.16
N THR A 50 -8.38 -3.02 -8.87
CA THR A 50 -9.18 -2.16 -8.00
C THR A 50 -8.33 -1.12 -7.30
N SER A 51 -9.00 -0.08 -6.80
CA SER A 51 -8.40 0.89 -5.89
C SER A 51 -9.12 0.80 -4.55
N GLN A 52 -8.37 0.83 -3.45
CA GLN A 52 -8.92 0.81 -2.10
C GLN A 52 -8.24 1.86 -1.25
N MET A 53 -9.05 2.63 -0.53
CA MET A 53 -8.56 3.57 0.48
C MET A 53 -8.40 2.82 1.80
N VAL A 54 -7.23 2.99 2.41
CA VAL A 54 -6.86 2.36 3.67
C VAL A 54 -6.52 3.46 4.66
N ALA A 55 -7.09 3.35 5.84
CA ALA A 55 -6.78 4.21 6.97
C ALA A 55 -6.16 3.34 8.06
N THR A 56 -4.96 3.69 8.51
CA THR A 56 -4.28 3.00 9.63
C THR A 56 -4.81 3.44 11.00
N ARG A 57 -5.55 4.56 11.03
CA ARG A 57 -6.16 5.12 12.24
C ARG A 57 -7.44 4.36 12.65
N GLN A 58 -7.52 3.96 13.92
CA GLN A 58 -8.78 3.86 14.65
C GLN A 58 -8.81 4.96 15.72
N VAL A 59 -9.99 5.50 16.02
CA VAL A 59 -10.13 6.52 17.09
C VAL A 59 -10.05 5.80 18.45
N PRO A 60 -9.28 6.26 19.45
CA PRO A 60 -8.48 7.50 19.53
C PRO A 60 -7.07 7.41 18.92
N GLN A 61 -6.54 8.55 18.46
CA GLN A 61 -5.28 8.65 17.71
C GLN A 61 -4.04 8.58 18.60
N THR A 62 -3.06 7.79 18.20
CA THR A 62 -1.70 7.77 18.75
C THR A 62 -0.66 7.94 17.63
N LEU A 63 0.57 8.37 17.96
CA LEU A 63 1.66 8.49 16.98
C LEU A 63 2.02 7.14 16.32
N GLU A 64 1.69 6.02 16.99
CA GLU A 64 1.94 4.67 16.52
C GLU A 64 1.02 4.26 15.35
N ASP A 65 -0.05 5.02 15.10
CA ASP A 65 -0.99 4.77 14.00
C ASP A 65 -0.49 5.32 12.65
N TYR A 66 0.68 5.97 12.61
CA TYR A 66 1.28 6.55 11.41
C TYR A 66 2.38 5.64 10.87
N THR A 67 2.49 5.56 9.55
CA THR A 67 3.57 4.83 8.90
C THR A 67 4.05 5.54 7.64
N ASP A 68 5.33 5.43 7.34
CA ASP A 68 5.92 5.85 6.08
C ASP A 68 6.10 4.67 5.11
N THR A 69 5.79 3.45 5.52
CA THR A 69 6.18 2.23 4.79
C THR A 69 5.00 1.29 4.59
N ILE A 70 4.79 0.89 3.33
CA ILE A 70 3.85 -0.17 2.96
C ILE A 70 4.59 -1.24 2.18
N THR A 71 4.42 -2.51 2.56
CA THR A 71 5.00 -3.63 1.83
C THR A 71 3.93 -4.35 1.04
N VAL A 72 4.16 -4.56 -0.25
CA VAL A 72 3.21 -5.22 -1.16
C VAL A 72 3.78 -6.53 -1.67
N THR A 73 3.00 -7.59 -1.65
CA THR A 73 3.32 -8.88 -2.27
C THR A 73 2.24 -9.23 -3.28
N ALA A 74 2.65 -9.41 -4.54
CA ALA A 74 1.77 -9.80 -5.63
C ALA A 74 1.90 -11.29 -5.98
N GLN A 75 0.86 -11.87 -6.57
CA GLN A 75 0.86 -13.26 -7.03
C GLN A 75 1.36 -13.41 -8.47
N GLU A 76 1.57 -12.30 -9.17
CA GLU A 76 2.05 -12.27 -10.55
C GLU A 76 3.10 -11.17 -10.75
N ALA A 77 3.80 -11.23 -11.88
CA ALA A 77 4.66 -10.14 -12.31
C ALA A 77 3.85 -9.12 -13.14
N SER A 78 4.03 -7.83 -12.87
CA SER A 78 3.38 -6.75 -13.62
C SER A 78 4.26 -5.52 -13.67
N LYS A 79 4.48 -5.00 -14.89
CA LYS A 79 5.22 -3.76 -15.13
C LYS A 79 4.44 -2.50 -14.76
N GLN A 80 3.11 -2.56 -14.84
CA GLN A 80 2.24 -1.49 -14.33
C GLN A 80 2.16 -1.56 -12.80
N GLY A 81 2.21 -2.77 -12.24
CA GLY A 81 2.42 -3.03 -10.82
C GLY A 81 1.37 -2.40 -9.91
N VAL A 82 1.84 -1.67 -8.90
CA VAL A 82 1.01 -1.06 -7.86
C VAL A 82 1.41 0.39 -7.68
N GLU A 83 0.41 1.23 -7.52
CA GLU A 83 0.57 2.64 -7.15
C GLU A 83 -0.01 2.88 -5.76
N ILE A 84 0.74 3.57 -4.91
CA ILE A 84 0.29 3.99 -3.59
C ILE A 84 0.44 5.50 -3.48
N GLN A 85 -0.65 6.15 -3.09
CA GLN A 85 -0.72 7.57 -2.83
C GLN A 85 -0.95 7.81 -1.34
N CYS A 86 -0.03 8.52 -0.70
CA CYS A 86 -0.21 9.01 0.67
C CYS A 86 -1.11 10.26 0.64
N MET A 87 -2.28 10.14 1.27
CA MET A 87 -3.36 11.13 1.20
C MET A 87 -3.19 12.27 2.21
N ASP A 88 -2.45 12.01 3.28
CA ASP A 88 -2.30 12.91 4.42
C ASP A 88 -0.84 13.25 4.62
N TYR A 89 -0.56 14.54 4.69
CA TYR A 89 0.72 15.13 5.08
C TYR A 89 0.44 16.15 6.17
#